data_AF-A0A1E4CUN4-F1
#
_entry.id   AF-A0A1E4CUN4-F1
#
_cell.length_a   1.000
_cell.length_b   1.000
_cell.length_c   1.000
_cell.angle_alpha   90.00
_cell.angle_beta   90.00
_cell.angle_gamma   90.00
#
_symmetry.space_group_name_H-M   'P 1'
#
loop_
_entity.id
_entity.type
_entity.pdbx_description
1 polymer ?
#
loop_
_entity_poly.entity_id
_entity_poly.type
_entity_poly.pdbx_seq_one_letter_code
_entity_poly.pdbx_strand_id
1 'polypeptide(L)'
;MSRFTLSAIVLGLGLAIGSALALPVSAQAPSEAAETALWDSVKDSRDPAEIQTYLDKFPNGIFAPLARIRLRNLKGGGSAAPGSSAGTQPQQQSTTASALTSESIIREVQDRLYNLNYQIATRNGRMNDQTREAIRQWQSNIKQPVTGDVSVAQLATLRRAQLPTTWGALAYYSKGASATVWNRPTREIAEREALAACRKNAGAPCQVLSVANKICGALGFYNAVISGRQHWGAYASVRPTLGQATDHALSECRKQS
;
A
#
# COMPACT_ATOMS: atom_id res chain seq x y z
N MET A 1 -69.38 -22.94 46.14
CA MET A 1 -69.34 -22.25 47.45
C MET A 1 -68.33 -21.12 47.33
N SER A 2 -68.80 -19.92 47.66
CA SER A 2 -68.08 -18.64 47.61
C SER A 2 -67.17 -18.48 48.83
N ARG A 3 -66.02 -17.80 48.70
CA ARG A 3 -65.69 -16.56 49.45
C ARG A 3 -64.23 -16.09 49.23
N PHE A 4 -64.13 -14.77 49.11
CA PHE A 4 -62.96 -13.90 49.00
C PHE A 4 -62.16 -13.81 50.31
N THR A 5 -60.86 -13.48 50.21
CA THR A 5 -60.22 -12.48 51.07
C THR A 5 -59.02 -11.81 50.40
N LEU A 6 -59.04 -10.47 50.41
CA LEU A 6 -57.94 -9.54 50.08
C LEU A 6 -56.84 -9.60 51.16
N SER A 7 -55.61 -9.26 50.78
CA SER A 7 -54.78 -8.36 51.60
C SER A 7 -53.79 -7.57 50.75
N ALA A 8 -53.77 -6.26 50.98
CA ALA A 8 -52.94 -5.24 50.34
C ALA A 8 -51.53 -5.18 50.95
N ILE A 9 -50.63 -4.37 50.35
CA ILE A 9 -49.60 -3.49 50.96
C ILE A 9 -48.48 -3.24 49.91
N VAL A 10 -48.42 -2.09 49.21
CA VAL A 10 -47.78 -0.78 49.53
C VAL A 10 -46.52 -0.56 48.68
N LEU A 11 -46.61 0.50 47.86
CA LEU A 11 -45.62 1.53 47.50
C LEU A 11 -44.15 1.14 47.20
N GLY A 12 -43.75 1.43 45.96
CA GLY A 12 -42.37 1.66 45.57
C GLY A 12 -42.30 2.51 44.29
N LEU A 13 -42.54 3.82 44.43
CA LEU A 13 -42.35 4.81 43.37
C LEU A 13 -40.84 4.96 43.11
N GLY A 14 -40.31 4.30 42.08
CA GLY A 14 -38.94 4.49 41.62
C GLY A 14 -38.90 5.42 40.41
N LEU A 15 -38.92 6.73 40.62
CA LEU A 15 -38.52 7.71 39.60
C LEU A 15 -37.01 7.58 39.37
N ALA A 16 -36.62 6.80 38.35
CA ALA A 16 -35.27 6.87 37.80
C ALA A 16 -35.18 8.15 36.95
N ILE A 17 -34.50 9.16 37.49
CA ILE A 17 -34.13 10.39 36.79
C ILE A 17 -33.21 10.00 35.63
N GLY A 18 -33.68 10.18 34.41
CA GLY A 18 -32.89 10.03 33.19
C GLY A 18 -31.87 11.16 33.08
N SER A 19 -30.66 10.94 33.57
CA SER A 19 -29.50 11.79 33.25
C SER A 19 -29.02 11.45 31.83
N ALA A 20 -29.47 12.25 30.86
CA ALA A 20 -28.86 12.28 29.53
C ALA A 20 -27.44 12.85 29.66
N LEU A 21 -26.45 11.95 29.78
CA LEU A 21 -25.06 12.30 29.55
C LEU A 21 -24.91 12.67 28.08
N ALA A 22 -24.91 13.97 27.78
CA ALA A 22 -24.41 14.47 26.51
C ALA A 22 -22.91 14.12 26.45
N LEU A 23 -22.57 13.10 25.66
CA LEU A 23 -21.18 12.76 25.36
C LEU A 23 -20.51 14.00 24.75
N PRO A 24 -19.26 14.32 25.14
CA PRO A 24 -18.51 15.35 24.45
C PRO A 24 -18.35 14.90 23.00
N VAL A 25 -18.84 15.71 22.06
CA VAL A 25 -18.52 15.60 20.64
C VAL A 25 -16.99 15.62 20.56
N SER A 26 -16.40 14.44 20.35
CA SER A 26 -14.97 14.32 20.08
C SER A 26 -14.69 15.17 18.86
N ALA A 27 -13.78 16.14 18.98
CA ALA A 27 -13.29 16.92 17.85
C ALA A 27 -12.84 15.94 16.76
N GLN A 28 -13.68 15.76 15.74
CA GLN A 28 -13.31 14.94 14.59
C GLN A 28 -12.02 15.53 14.03
N ALA A 29 -11.01 14.67 13.88
CA ALA A 29 -9.89 14.97 12.98
C ALA A 29 -10.49 15.54 11.68
N PRO A 30 -9.95 16.66 11.16
CA PRO A 30 -10.57 17.36 10.06
C PRO A 30 -10.88 16.38 8.93
N SER A 31 -12.15 16.33 8.52
CA SER A 31 -12.65 15.29 7.63
C SER A 31 -11.91 15.33 6.30
N GLU A 32 -11.73 14.18 5.67
CA GLU A 32 -11.10 14.07 4.34
C GLU A 32 -11.74 15.02 3.30
N ALA A 33 -13.04 15.26 3.43
CA ALA A 33 -13.77 16.25 2.64
C ALA A 33 -13.28 17.69 2.90
N ALA A 34 -13.03 18.05 4.16
CA ALA A 34 -12.49 19.35 4.54
C ALA A 34 -11.03 19.54 4.11
N GLU A 35 -10.21 18.48 4.17
CA GLU A 35 -8.86 18.51 3.63
C GLU A 35 -8.85 18.69 2.12
N THR A 36 -9.66 17.90 1.40
CA THR A 36 -9.77 17.97 -0.06
C THR A 36 -10.25 19.33 -0.52
N ALA A 37 -11.28 19.88 0.13
CA ALA A 37 -11.79 21.22 -0.19
C ALA A 37 -10.73 22.31 0.03
N LEU A 38 -9.95 22.24 1.13
CA LEU A 38 -8.87 23.19 1.37
C LEU A 38 -7.73 23.01 0.37
N TRP A 39 -7.35 21.76 0.08
CA TRP A 39 -6.31 21.49 -0.90
C TRP A 39 -6.72 22.01 -2.28
N ASP A 40 -7.95 21.77 -2.71
CA ASP A 40 -8.46 22.27 -3.98
C ASP A 40 -8.44 23.79 -4.08
N SER A 41 -8.64 24.51 -2.97
CA SER A 41 -8.54 25.98 -2.96
C SER A 41 -7.10 26.50 -3.00
N VAL A 42 -6.13 25.79 -2.42
CA VAL A 42 -4.74 26.30 -2.32
C VAL A 42 -3.77 25.70 -3.34
N LYS A 43 -4.06 24.53 -3.92
CA LYS A 43 -3.10 23.74 -4.72
C LYS A 43 -2.52 24.46 -5.92
N ASP A 44 -3.23 25.46 -6.44
CA ASP A 44 -2.85 26.27 -7.60
C ASP A 44 -2.33 27.65 -7.21
N SER A 45 -2.32 27.97 -5.92
CA SER A 45 -1.82 29.24 -5.40
C SER A 45 -0.35 29.46 -5.77
N ARG A 46 -0.03 30.73 -6.07
CA ARG A 46 1.33 31.24 -6.23
C ARG A 46 1.85 31.87 -4.94
N ASP A 47 1.00 32.01 -3.92
CA ASP A 47 1.40 32.50 -2.62
C ASP A 47 1.93 31.34 -1.76
N PRO A 48 3.23 31.33 -1.41
CA PRO A 48 3.77 30.32 -0.51
C PRO A 48 3.09 30.32 0.88
N ALA A 49 2.50 31.42 1.33
CA ALA A 49 1.80 31.49 2.61
C ALA A 49 0.50 30.66 2.61
N GLU A 50 -0.22 30.59 1.49
CA GLU A 50 -1.45 29.78 1.38
C GLU A 50 -1.12 28.28 1.40
N ILE A 51 -0.04 27.87 0.73
CA ILE A 51 0.46 26.49 0.77
C ILE A 51 0.98 26.13 2.18
N GLN A 52 1.66 27.06 2.85
CA GLN A 52 2.09 26.89 4.24
C GLN A 52 0.89 26.73 5.17
N THR A 53 -0.17 27.53 4.99
CA THR A 53 -1.41 27.44 5.78
C THR A 53 -2.05 26.06 5.67
N TYR A 54 -2.10 25.48 4.46
CA TYR A 54 -2.56 24.11 4.28
C TYR A 54 -1.66 23.11 5.04
N LEU A 55 -0.34 23.27 5.00
CA LEU A 55 0.61 22.42 5.73
C LEU A 55 0.50 22.56 7.25
N ASP A 56 0.18 23.74 7.76
CA ASP A 56 0.01 23.97 9.19
C ASP A 56 -1.27 23.31 9.72
N LYS A 57 -2.34 23.33 8.92
CA LYS A 57 -3.62 22.70 9.25
C LYS A 57 -3.61 21.19 9.04
N PHE A 58 -2.86 20.72 8.05
CA PHE A 58 -2.75 19.30 7.67
C PHE A 58 -1.29 18.87 7.57
N PRO A 59 -0.52 18.90 8.68
CA PRO A 59 0.92 18.63 8.67
C PRO A 59 1.26 17.20 8.25
N ASN A 60 0.33 16.27 8.46
CA ASN A 60 0.40 14.88 8.04
C ASN A 60 -0.74 14.52 7.06
N GLY A 61 -1.29 15.54 6.37
CA GLY A 61 -2.42 15.41 5.46
C GLY A 61 -2.12 14.61 4.20
N ILE A 62 -3.19 14.16 3.56
CA ILE A 62 -3.20 13.47 2.26
C ILE A 62 -2.39 14.22 1.20
N PHE A 63 -2.43 15.55 1.15
CA PHE A 63 -1.71 16.36 0.14
C PHE A 63 -0.44 17.04 0.69
N ALA A 64 -0.06 16.79 1.96
CA ALA A 64 1.08 17.45 2.60
C ALA A 64 2.41 17.27 1.85
N PRO A 65 2.78 16.10 1.31
CA PRO A 65 4.01 15.98 0.53
C PRO A 65 3.98 16.82 -0.76
N LEU A 66 2.82 16.91 -1.42
CA LEU A 66 2.65 17.72 -2.62
C LEU A 66 2.73 19.22 -2.30
N ALA A 67 2.08 19.64 -1.22
CA ALA A 67 2.18 21.00 -0.70
C ALA A 67 3.64 21.36 -0.33
N ARG A 68 4.39 20.46 0.32
CA ARG A 68 5.82 20.69 0.63
C ARG A 68 6.68 20.85 -0.62
N ILE A 69 6.42 20.07 -1.68
CA ILE A 69 7.12 20.23 -2.97
C ILE A 69 6.77 21.58 -3.59
N ARG A 70 5.48 21.93 -3.67
CA ARG A 70 5.03 23.20 -4.23
C ARG A 70 5.61 24.40 -3.48
N LEU A 71 5.60 24.35 -2.16
CA LEU A 71 6.19 25.39 -1.31
C LEU A 71 7.69 25.59 -1.57
N ARG A 72 8.46 24.50 -1.73
CA ARG A 72 9.88 24.58 -2.10
C ARG A 72 10.08 25.22 -3.47
N ASN A 73 9.26 24.86 -4.46
CA ASN A 73 9.35 25.43 -5.81
C ASN A 73 9.02 26.93 -5.82
N LEU A 74 7.99 27.35 -5.07
CA LEU A 74 7.61 28.77 -4.95
C LEU A 74 8.67 29.60 -4.22
N LYS A 75 9.31 29.05 -3.19
CA LYS A 75 10.40 29.71 -2.45
C LYS A 75 11.74 29.73 -3.21
N GLY A 76 11.93 28.81 -4.16
CA GLY A 76 13.18 28.64 -4.91
C GLY A 76 13.28 29.41 -6.25
N GLY A 77 12.22 30.07 -6.70
CA GLY A 77 12.21 30.81 -7.97
C GLY A 77 11.07 31.82 -8.04
N GLY A 78 11.36 33.06 -7.63
CA GLY A 78 10.38 34.13 -7.57
C GLY A 78 10.12 34.85 -8.90
N SER A 79 8.88 35.31 -9.00
CA SER A 79 8.40 36.47 -9.79
C SER A 79 7.94 36.24 -11.24
N ALA A 80 6.62 36.17 -11.41
CA ALA A 80 5.88 37.01 -12.35
C ALA A 80 4.37 36.99 -12.06
N ALA A 81 3.83 38.16 -11.74
CA ALA A 81 2.42 38.54 -11.89
C ALA A 81 2.40 40.02 -12.35
N PRO A 82 1.33 40.55 -12.98
CA PRO A 82 -0.04 40.01 -13.02
C PRO A 82 -0.74 40.05 -14.39
N GLY A 83 -1.90 39.38 -14.48
CA GLY A 83 -2.87 39.57 -15.56
C GLY A 83 -4.07 38.63 -15.44
N SER A 84 -5.19 39.14 -14.92
CA SER A 84 -6.50 38.48 -15.04
C SER A 84 -6.87 38.32 -16.51
N SER A 85 -7.24 37.11 -16.92
CA SER A 85 -8.11 36.86 -18.06
C SER A 85 -8.84 35.54 -17.81
N ALA A 86 -10.16 35.63 -17.63
CA ALA A 86 -11.05 34.49 -17.72
C ALA A 86 -11.02 33.93 -19.16
N GLY A 87 -10.89 32.61 -19.30
CA GLY A 87 -10.99 31.93 -20.60
C GLY A 87 -10.37 30.53 -20.63
N THR A 88 -11.22 29.50 -20.55
CA THR A 88 -11.04 28.11 -21.01
C THR A 88 -9.86 27.28 -20.47
N GLN A 89 -10.19 26.31 -19.59
CA GLN A 89 -9.34 25.17 -19.22
C GLN A 89 -8.86 24.41 -20.48
N PRO A 90 -7.54 24.16 -20.59
CA PRO A 90 -7.02 22.81 -20.32
C PRO A 90 -5.66 22.82 -19.60
N GLN A 91 -5.47 23.65 -18.57
CA GLN A 91 -4.17 23.80 -17.89
C GLN A 91 -4.11 23.17 -16.48
N GLN A 92 -5.25 22.75 -15.93
CA GLN A 92 -5.40 22.25 -14.55
C GLN A 92 -5.05 20.75 -14.38
N GLN A 93 -5.12 19.99 -15.47
CA GLN A 93 -4.63 18.62 -15.52
C GLN A 93 -3.09 18.57 -15.54
N SER A 94 -2.46 19.54 -16.22
CA SER A 94 -1.02 19.52 -16.52
C SER A 94 -0.15 19.73 -15.28
N THR A 95 -0.55 20.57 -14.32
CA THR A 95 0.20 20.80 -13.06
C THR A 95 0.05 19.62 -12.10
N THR A 96 -1.17 19.09 -11.98
CA THR A 96 -1.46 17.91 -11.14
C THR A 96 -0.78 16.66 -11.70
N ALA A 97 -0.84 16.44 -13.02
CA ALA A 97 -0.11 15.38 -13.70
C ALA A 97 1.41 15.54 -13.55
N SER A 98 1.93 16.76 -13.73
CA SER A 98 3.36 17.05 -13.56
C SER A 98 3.86 16.75 -12.14
N ALA A 99 3.06 17.03 -11.11
CA ALA A 99 3.45 16.72 -9.74
C ALA A 99 3.39 15.21 -9.41
N LEU A 100 2.42 14.49 -9.98
CA LEU A 100 2.35 13.03 -9.90
C LEU A 100 3.50 12.34 -10.65
N THR A 101 4.11 13.02 -11.63
CA THR A 101 5.32 12.57 -12.32
C THR A 101 6.63 12.97 -11.62
N SER A 102 6.57 13.64 -10.44
CA SER A 102 7.80 14.01 -9.72
C SER A 102 8.52 12.77 -9.16
N GLU A 103 9.86 12.79 -9.19
CA GLU A 103 10.69 11.66 -8.77
C GLU A 103 10.40 11.21 -7.32
N SER A 104 10.15 12.17 -6.42
CA SER A 104 9.81 11.86 -5.02
C SER A 104 8.48 11.15 -4.87
N ILE A 105 7.46 11.55 -5.65
CA ILE A 105 6.13 10.94 -5.58
C ILE A 105 6.14 9.56 -6.24
N ILE A 106 6.83 9.41 -7.37
CA ILE A 106 6.99 8.09 -8.01
C ILE A 106 7.72 7.13 -7.06
N ARG A 107 8.75 7.60 -6.35
CA ARG A 107 9.47 6.78 -5.37
C ARG A 107 8.57 6.34 -4.23
N GLU A 108 7.74 7.25 -3.70
CA GLU A 108 6.74 6.89 -2.68
C GLU A 108 5.74 5.86 -3.20
N VAL A 109 5.23 6.02 -4.43
CA VAL A 109 4.34 5.04 -5.07
C VAL A 109 5.03 3.68 -5.18
N GLN A 110 6.29 3.66 -5.64
CA GLN A 110 7.10 2.44 -5.74
C GLN A 110 7.31 1.77 -4.38
N ASP A 111 7.66 2.53 -3.34
CA ASP A 111 7.82 2.04 -1.96
C ASP A 111 6.53 1.46 -1.40
N ARG A 112 5.39 2.12 -1.64
CA ARG A 112 4.10 1.64 -1.15
C ARG A 112 3.63 0.40 -1.89
N LEU A 113 3.74 0.36 -3.22
CA LEU A 113 3.39 -0.82 -4.01
C LEU A 113 4.29 -2.02 -3.66
N TYR A 114 5.59 -1.81 -3.49
CA TYR A 114 6.51 -2.84 -3.02
C TYR A 114 6.07 -3.41 -1.66
N ASN A 115 5.75 -2.55 -0.70
CA ASN A 115 5.29 -2.98 0.63
C ASN A 115 3.82 -3.46 0.65
N LEU A 116 3.07 -3.34 -0.44
CA LEU A 116 1.79 -4.02 -0.65
C LEU A 116 1.95 -5.35 -1.39
N ASN A 117 3.18 -5.84 -1.51
CA ASN A 117 3.57 -7.08 -2.20
C ASN A 117 3.41 -7.08 -3.73
N TYR A 118 3.35 -5.90 -4.36
CA TYR A 118 3.45 -5.81 -5.83
C TYR A 118 4.90 -5.95 -6.30
N GLN A 119 5.08 -6.40 -7.54
CA GLN A 119 6.37 -6.61 -8.17
C GLN A 119 7.00 -5.26 -8.57
N ILE A 120 7.95 -4.77 -7.76
CA ILE A 120 8.71 -3.55 -8.03
C ILE A 120 10.20 -3.87 -7.85
N ALA A 121 11.00 -3.82 -8.92
CA ALA A 121 12.44 -4.12 -8.84
C ALA A 121 13.26 -2.92 -8.36
N THR A 122 12.89 -1.71 -8.75
CA THR A 122 13.62 -0.48 -8.41
C THR A 122 12.68 0.57 -7.86
N ARG A 123 13.10 1.22 -6.77
CA ARG A 123 12.36 2.29 -6.08
C ARG A 123 13.14 3.58 -6.16
N ASN A 124 13.44 3.98 -7.39
CA ASN A 124 14.36 5.08 -7.71
C ASN A 124 13.63 6.36 -8.15
N GLY A 125 12.30 6.38 -8.11
CA GLY A 125 11.50 7.52 -8.54
C GLY A 125 11.38 7.70 -10.06
N ARG A 126 11.88 6.75 -10.86
CA ARG A 126 11.65 6.76 -12.32
C ARG A 126 10.48 5.87 -12.67
N MET A 127 9.50 6.43 -13.39
CA MET A 127 8.39 5.66 -13.91
C MET A 127 8.89 4.73 -15.02
N ASN A 128 8.68 3.42 -14.85
CA ASN A 128 9.03 2.40 -15.83
C ASN A 128 7.85 1.43 -16.04
N ASP A 129 7.97 0.55 -17.03
CA ASP A 129 6.86 -0.35 -17.40
C ASP A 129 6.47 -1.31 -16.27
N GLN A 130 7.43 -1.73 -15.46
CA GLN A 130 7.16 -2.54 -14.27
C GLN A 130 6.34 -1.76 -13.23
N THR A 131 6.68 -0.49 -13.00
CA THR A 131 5.94 0.38 -12.08
C THR A 131 4.51 0.58 -12.58
N ARG A 132 4.33 0.85 -13.89
CA ARG A 132 2.98 0.97 -14.48
C ARG A 132 2.19 -0.33 -14.40
N GLU A 133 2.84 -1.47 -14.59
CA GLU A 133 2.19 -2.77 -14.44
C GLU A 133 1.73 -3.01 -13.00
N ALA A 134 2.59 -2.73 -12.03
CA ALA A 134 2.21 -2.80 -10.62
C ALA A 134 1.04 -1.85 -10.29
N ILE A 135 1.02 -0.65 -10.87
CA ILE A 135 -0.11 0.30 -10.74
C ILE A 135 -1.38 -0.31 -11.34
N ARG A 136 -1.33 -0.90 -12.55
CA ARG A 136 -2.49 -1.54 -13.18
C ARG A 136 -3.05 -2.68 -12.34
N GLN A 137 -2.19 -3.55 -11.82
CA GLN A 137 -2.59 -4.64 -10.94
C GLN A 137 -3.23 -4.11 -9.66
N TRP A 138 -2.64 -3.08 -9.06
CA TRP A 138 -3.21 -2.45 -7.88
C TRP A 138 -4.57 -1.81 -8.16
N GLN A 139 -4.71 -1.05 -9.25
CA GLN A 139 -5.98 -0.46 -9.70
C GLN A 139 -7.06 -1.52 -9.91
N SER A 140 -6.71 -2.63 -10.57
CA SER A 140 -7.61 -3.79 -10.75
C SER A 140 -8.05 -4.37 -9.40
N ASN A 141 -7.12 -4.56 -8.46
CA ASN A 141 -7.41 -5.12 -7.14
C ASN A 141 -8.35 -4.24 -6.31
N ILE A 142 -8.25 -2.91 -6.46
CA ILE A 142 -9.15 -1.95 -5.81
C ILE A 142 -10.37 -1.59 -6.66
N LYS A 143 -10.59 -2.28 -7.79
CA LYS A 143 -11.73 -2.10 -8.71
C LYS A 143 -11.88 -0.67 -9.24
N GLN A 144 -10.76 -0.03 -9.53
CA GLN A 144 -10.68 1.30 -10.13
C GLN A 144 -10.32 1.19 -11.62
N PRO A 145 -10.51 2.25 -12.42
CA PRO A 145 -10.04 2.29 -13.81
C PRO A 145 -8.55 1.93 -13.92
N VAL A 146 -8.24 0.99 -14.81
CA VAL A 146 -6.89 0.44 -15.02
C VAL A 146 -6.17 1.28 -16.08
N THR A 147 -5.58 2.40 -15.65
CA THR A 147 -4.87 3.35 -16.52
C THR A 147 -3.36 3.09 -16.55
N GLY A 148 -2.81 2.54 -15.46
CA GLY A 148 -1.35 2.44 -15.27
C GLY A 148 -0.68 3.72 -14.78
N ASP A 149 -1.45 4.80 -14.57
CA ASP A 149 -1.00 6.06 -13.97
C ASP A 149 -1.77 6.34 -12.68
N VAL A 150 -1.09 6.84 -11.66
CA VAL A 150 -1.69 7.13 -10.34
C VAL A 150 -2.30 8.53 -10.32
N SER A 151 -3.59 8.66 -10.02
CA SER A 151 -4.22 9.94 -9.73
C SER A 151 -3.95 10.41 -8.29
N VAL A 152 -4.27 11.66 -7.97
CA VAL A 152 -4.10 12.20 -6.60
C VAL A 152 -4.93 11.43 -5.57
N ALA A 153 -6.19 11.11 -5.90
CA ALA A 153 -7.05 10.29 -5.04
C ALA A 153 -6.52 8.86 -4.86
N GLN A 154 -5.90 8.31 -5.91
CA GLN A 154 -5.26 7.00 -5.84
C GLN A 154 -3.98 7.03 -4.99
N LEU A 155 -3.18 8.09 -5.06
CA LEU A 155 -2.03 8.29 -4.17
C LEU A 155 -2.47 8.37 -2.70
N ALA A 156 -3.58 9.07 -2.42
CA ALA A 156 -4.19 9.10 -1.09
C ALA A 156 -4.59 7.70 -0.60
N THR A 157 -5.18 6.91 -1.51
CA THR A 157 -5.57 5.51 -1.22
C THR A 157 -4.36 4.65 -0.91
N LEU A 158 -3.28 4.74 -1.69
CA LEU A 158 -1.99 4.10 -1.40
C LEU A 158 -1.43 4.55 -0.03
N ARG A 159 -1.62 5.83 0.33
CA ARG A 159 -1.13 6.39 1.58
C ARG A 159 -1.73 5.76 2.83
N ARG A 160 -3.02 5.41 2.74
CA ARG A 160 -3.80 4.82 3.83
C ARG A 160 -3.83 3.30 3.84
N ALA A 161 -3.38 2.66 2.76
CA ALA A 161 -3.38 1.21 2.65
C ALA A 161 -2.60 0.59 3.83
N GLN A 162 -3.24 -0.37 4.52
CA GLN A 162 -2.59 -1.09 5.61
C GLN A 162 -1.49 -1.98 5.04
N LEU A 163 -0.27 -1.78 5.53
CA LEU A 163 0.88 -2.56 5.12
C LEU A 163 0.99 -3.83 5.96
N PRO A 164 1.36 -4.97 5.36
CA PRO A 164 1.72 -6.17 6.11
C PRO A 164 2.87 -5.88 7.06
N THR A 165 2.73 -6.29 8.32
CA THR A 165 3.75 -6.13 9.37
C THR A 165 4.57 -7.39 9.60
N THR A 166 4.17 -8.50 8.96
CA THR A 166 4.86 -9.78 9.04
C THR A 166 5.11 -10.29 7.63
N TRP A 167 6.38 -10.54 7.35
CA TRP A 167 6.88 -10.95 6.04
C TRP A 167 7.65 -12.25 6.12
N GLY A 168 7.52 -13.03 5.05
CA GLY A 168 8.43 -14.12 4.72
C GLY A 168 9.00 -13.95 3.32
N ALA A 169 10.04 -14.72 3.01
CA ALA A 169 10.61 -14.77 1.68
C ALA A 169 11.16 -16.17 1.40
N LEU A 170 10.94 -16.63 0.18
CA LEU A 170 11.48 -17.87 -0.37
C LEU A 170 12.49 -17.49 -1.44
N ALA A 171 13.77 -17.72 -1.18
CA ALA A 171 14.83 -17.57 -2.16
C ALA A 171 15.20 -18.93 -2.76
N TYR A 172 15.47 -18.97 -4.06
CA TYR A 172 15.82 -20.20 -4.76
C TYR A 172 16.75 -19.93 -5.95
N TYR A 173 17.51 -20.95 -6.32
CA TYR A 173 18.33 -21.01 -7.51
C TYR A 173 18.01 -22.31 -8.25
N SER A 174 17.98 -22.23 -9.59
CA SER A 174 17.57 -23.34 -10.45
C SER A 174 18.40 -24.61 -10.30
N LYS A 175 19.60 -24.56 -9.70
CA LYS A 175 20.42 -25.74 -9.36
C LYS A 175 20.30 -26.17 -7.89
N GLY A 176 19.15 -25.95 -7.26
CA GLY A 176 18.77 -26.58 -6.00
C GLY A 176 19.07 -25.79 -4.73
N ALA A 177 19.82 -24.68 -4.80
CA ALA A 177 20.00 -23.82 -3.64
C ALA A 177 18.66 -23.15 -3.29
N SER A 178 18.29 -23.14 -2.00
CA SER A 178 17.10 -22.45 -1.54
C SER A 178 17.25 -22.00 -0.09
N ALA A 179 16.45 -21.02 0.30
CA ALA A 179 16.33 -20.59 1.68
C ALA A 179 14.94 -20.00 1.93
N THR A 180 14.42 -20.19 3.13
CA THR A 180 13.17 -19.57 3.56
C THR A 180 13.38 -18.78 4.83
N VAL A 181 12.82 -17.58 4.90
CA VAL A 181 12.73 -16.80 6.13
C VAL A 181 11.28 -16.43 6.38
N TRP A 182 10.91 -16.34 7.66
CA TRP A 182 9.57 -16.02 8.11
C TRP A 182 9.64 -15.05 9.29
N ASN A 183 8.50 -14.43 9.62
CA ASN A 183 8.36 -13.54 10.77
C ASN A 183 9.36 -12.38 10.78
N ARG A 184 9.56 -11.73 9.62
CA ARG A 184 10.34 -10.49 9.51
C ARG A 184 9.43 -9.27 9.50
N PRO A 185 9.84 -8.14 10.11
CA PRO A 185 8.99 -6.98 10.24
C PRO A 185 8.81 -6.22 8.92
N THR A 186 9.71 -6.41 7.95
CA THR A 186 9.63 -5.76 6.63
C THR A 186 10.00 -6.73 5.51
N ARG A 187 9.43 -6.48 4.33
CA ARG A 187 9.75 -7.20 3.09
C ARG A 187 11.24 -7.17 2.77
N GLU A 188 11.85 -5.99 2.91
CA GLU A 188 13.27 -5.76 2.63
C GLU A 188 14.19 -6.64 3.50
N ILE A 189 13.86 -6.79 4.80
CA ILE A 189 14.61 -7.67 5.70
C ILE A 189 14.43 -9.14 5.29
N ALA A 190 13.19 -9.55 4.99
CA ALA A 190 12.89 -10.91 4.55
C ALA A 190 13.66 -11.27 3.26
N GLU A 191 13.57 -10.43 2.23
CA GLU A 191 14.24 -10.67 0.95
C GLU A 191 15.76 -10.72 1.11
N ARG A 192 16.34 -9.76 1.83
CA ARG A 192 17.80 -9.70 2.04
C ARG A 192 18.32 -10.95 2.74
N GLU A 193 17.67 -11.39 3.81
CA GLU A 193 18.11 -12.57 4.56
C GLU A 193 17.91 -13.87 3.78
N ALA A 194 16.77 -14.05 3.11
CA ALA A 194 16.54 -15.22 2.26
C ALA A 194 17.58 -15.31 1.13
N LEU A 195 17.83 -14.20 0.44
CA LEU A 195 18.84 -14.14 -0.62
C LEU A 195 20.25 -14.42 -0.09
N ALA A 196 20.61 -13.82 1.06
CA ALA A 196 21.92 -14.07 1.68
C ALA A 196 22.11 -15.54 2.07
N ALA A 197 21.08 -16.18 2.63
CA ALA A 197 21.11 -17.59 2.98
C ALA A 197 21.18 -18.49 1.74
N CYS A 198 20.39 -18.21 0.70
CA CYS A 198 20.40 -18.98 -0.54
C CYS A 198 21.77 -18.93 -1.25
N ARG A 199 22.40 -17.75 -1.29
CA ARG A 199 23.70 -17.53 -1.94
C ARG A 199 24.84 -18.36 -1.36
N LYS A 200 24.75 -18.80 -0.09
CA LYS A 200 25.76 -19.68 0.52
C LYS A 200 25.94 -21.00 -0.23
N ASN A 201 24.87 -21.45 -0.89
CA ASN A 201 24.83 -22.75 -1.58
C ASN A 201 24.58 -22.60 -3.09
N ALA A 202 24.60 -21.37 -3.62
CA ALA A 202 24.29 -21.09 -5.02
C ALA A 202 25.54 -20.66 -5.79
N GLY A 203 25.72 -21.21 -7.00
CA GLY A 203 26.77 -20.78 -7.94
C GLY A 203 26.39 -19.56 -8.80
N ALA A 204 25.19 -18.99 -8.60
CA ALA A 204 24.68 -17.84 -9.35
C ALA A 204 23.67 -17.05 -8.48
N PRO A 205 23.19 -15.86 -8.94
CA PRO A 205 22.21 -15.08 -8.19
C PRO A 205 20.90 -15.84 -7.95
N CYS A 206 20.49 -15.93 -6.68
CA CYS A 206 19.19 -16.48 -6.32
C CYS A 206 18.05 -15.53 -6.71
N GLN A 207 16.92 -16.12 -7.10
CA GLN A 207 15.62 -15.46 -7.22
C GLN A 207 14.95 -15.41 -5.85
N VAL A 208 13.98 -14.51 -5.65
CA VAL A 208 13.23 -14.39 -4.40
C VAL A 208 11.74 -14.16 -4.68
N LEU A 209 10.89 -14.84 -3.90
CA LEU A 209 9.46 -14.60 -3.82
C LEU A 209 9.11 -14.16 -2.40
N SER A 210 8.47 -12.99 -2.31
CA SER A 210 8.04 -12.42 -1.03
C SER A 210 6.63 -12.84 -0.67
N VAL A 211 6.43 -13.07 0.62
CA VAL A 211 5.17 -13.51 1.20
C VAL A 211 4.75 -12.49 2.24
N ALA A 212 3.55 -11.96 2.07
CA ALA A 212 2.91 -11.05 3.02
C ALA A 212 1.58 -11.64 3.46
N ASN A 213 1.18 -11.37 4.71
CA ASN A 213 -0.08 -11.84 5.29
C ASN A 213 -0.21 -13.38 5.27
N LYS A 214 -1.43 -13.92 5.47
CA LYS A 214 -1.78 -15.35 5.53
C LYS A 214 -1.66 -16.08 4.17
N ILE A 215 -0.59 -15.81 3.42
CA ILE A 215 -0.33 -16.47 2.14
C ILE A 215 0.63 -17.63 2.39
N CYS A 216 0.38 -18.77 1.76
CA CYS A 216 1.19 -19.97 1.91
C CYS A 216 2.32 -19.98 0.86
N GLY A 217 3.49 -20.49 1.26
CA GLY A 217 4.63 -20.73 0.37
C GLY A 217 4.97 -22.21 0.29
N ALA A 218 5.43 -22.67 -0.86
CA ALA A 218 5.94 -24.03 -1.08
C ALA A 218 7.24 -23.98 -1.89
N LEU A 219 8.17 -24.89 -1.56
CA LEU A 219 9.36 -25.16 -2.37
C LEU A 219 9.22 -26.55 -2.99
N GLY A 220 9.33 -26.62 -4.31
CA GLY A 220 9.41 -27.87 -5.06
C GLY A 220 10.86 -28.14 -5.45
N PHE A 221 11.29 -29.39 -5.32
CA PHE A 221 12.61 -29.84 -5.75
C PHE A 221 12.46 -30.97 -6.77
N TYR A 222 13.35 -31.01 -7.76
CA TYR A 222 13.44 -32.14 -8.68
C TYR A 222 14.88 -32.63 -8.78
N ASN A 223 15.03 -33.93 -9.03
CA ASN A 223 16.28 -34.58 -9.37
C ASN A 223 15.95 -35.63 -10.45
N ALA A 224 16.51 -35.46 -11.63
CA ALA A 224 16.22 -36.26 -12.82
C ALA A 224 17.52 -36.61 -13.55
N VAL A 225 17.53 -37.74 -14.26
CA VAL A 225 18.64 -38.11 -15.16
C VAL A 225 18.13 -38.01 -16.59
N ILE A 226 18.63 -37.03 -17.35
CA ILE A 226 18.23 -36.75 -18.73
C ILE A 226 19.44 -37.02 -19.62
N SER A 227 19.30 -37.97 -20.56
CA SER A 227 20.39 -38.37 -21.47
C SER A 227 21.71 -38.71 -20.76
N GLY A 228 21.61 -39.40 -19.62
CA GLY A 228 22.76 -39.83 -18.81
C GLY A 228 23.41 -38.73 -17.95
N ARG A 229 22.88 -37.49 -17.97
CA ARG A 229 23.32 -36.39 -17.12
C ARG A 229 22.34 -36.16 -15.98
N GLN A 230 22.84 -35.91 -14.79
CA GLN A 230 22.00 -35.59 -13.64
C GLN A 230 21.64 -34.10 -13.65
N HIS A 231 20.35 -33.82 -13.48
CA HIS A 231 19.75 -32.51 -13.37
C HIS A 231 19.03 -32.40 -12.04
N TRP A 232 19.21 -31.31 -11.33
CA TRP A 232 18.45 -31.03 -10.12
C TRP A 232 18.14 -29.55 -10.02
N GLY A 233 17.05 -29.22 -9.34
CA GLY A 233 16.65 -27.84 -9.18
C GLY A 233 15.59 -27.61 -8.12
N ALA A 234 15.30 -26.32 -7.91
CA ALA A 234 14.32 -25.85 -6.95
C ALA A 234 13.44 -24.75 -7.56
N TYR A 235 12.15 -24.75 -7.19
CA TYR A 235 11.18 -23.71 -7.55
C TYR A 235 10.40 -23.29 -6.31
N ALA A 236 10.15 -21.99 -6.19
CA ALA A 236 9.28 -21.45 -5.15
C ALA A 236 7.90 -21.10 -5.71
N SER A 237 6.87 -21.31 -4.89
CA SER A 237 5.48 -20.98 -5.19
C SER A 237 4.86 -20.28 -3.98
N VAL A 238 4.01 -19.30 -4.23
CA VAL A 238 3.29 -18.54 -3.20
C VAL A 238 1.83 -18.45 -3.63
N ARG A 239 0.90 -18.93 -2.81
CA ARG A 239 -0.55 -19.01 -3.10
C ARG A 239 -1.41 -18.80 -1.86
N PRO A 240 -2.70 -18.42 -2.01
CA PRO A 240 -3.60 -18.21 -0.88
C PRO A 240 -3.73 -19.40 0.06
N THR A 241 -3.57 -20.63 -0.44
CA THR A 241 -3.66 -21.86 0.37
C THR A 241 -2.45 -22.75 0.17
N LEU A 242 -2.16 -23.59 1.17
CA LEU A 242 -1.04 -24.55 1.11
C LEU A 242 -1.22 -25.54 -0.05
N GLY A 243 -2.43 -26.07 -0.25
CA GLY A 243 -2.72 -26.98 -1.37
C GLY A 243 -2.38 -26.36 -2.72
N GLN A 244 -2.88 -25.15 -2.99
CA GLN A 244 -2.55 -24.43 -4.23
C GLN A 244 -1.06 -24.14 -4.38
N ALA A 245 -0.37 -23.78 -3.29
CA ALA A 245 1.06 -23.49 -3.31
C ALA A 245 1.85 -24.75 -3.71
N THR A 246 1.54 -25.88 -3.08
CA THR A 246 2.14 -27.19 -3.33
C THR A 246 1.85 -27.68 -4.75
N ASP A 247 0.59 -27.65 -5.19
CA ASP A 247 0.20 -28.11 -6.53
C ASP A 247 0.93 -27.33 -7.63
N HIS A 248 1.02 -26.01 -7.46
CA HIS A 248 1.76 -25.17 -8.40
C HIS A 248 3.26 -25.45 -8.37
N ALA A 249 3.88 -25.61 -7.20
CA ALA A 249 5.30 -25.95 -7.09
C ALA A 249 5.61 -27.30 -7.76
N LEU A 250 4.76 -28.31 -7.53
CA LEU A 250 4.90 -29.63 -8.15
C LEU A 250 4.67 -29.58 -9.66
N SER A 251 3.72 -28.76 -10.14
CA SER A 251 3.50 -28.54 -11.57
C SER A 251 4.76 -27.98 -12.25
N GLU A 252 5.44 -27.00 -11.64
CA GLU A 252 6.68 -26.45 -12.18
C GLU A 252 7.82 -27.48 -12.18
N CYS A 253 7.93 -28.32 -11.15
CA CYS A 253 8.88 -29.43 -11.14
C CYS A 253 8.67 -30.38 -12.32
N ARG A 254 7.42 -30.76 -12.63
CA ARG A 254 7.10 -31.69 -13.74
C ARG A 254 7.43 -31.14 -15.12
N LYS A 255 7.48 -29.82 -15.29
CA LYS A 255 7.85 -29.19 -16.59
C LYS A 255 9.34 -29.25 -16.88
N GLN A 256 10.16 -29.47 -15.85
CA GLN A 256 11.61 -29.27 -15.89
C GLN A 256 12.39 -30.58 -15.66
N SER A 257 11.70 -31.62 -15.21
CA SER A 257 12.15 -33.02 -15.17
C SER A 257 11.96 -33.69 -16.54
#